data_AF-A0A7S3UT16-F1
#
_entry.id   AF-A0A7S3UT16-F1
#
_cell.length_a   1.000
_cell.length_b   1.000
_cell.length_c   1.000
_cell.angle_alpha   90.00
_cell.angle_beta   90.00
_cell.angle_gamma   90.00
#
_symmetry.space_group_name_H-M   'P 1'
#
loop_
_entity.id
_entity.type
_entity.pdbx_description
1 polymer ?
#
loop_
_entity_poly.entity_id
_entity_poly.type
_entity_poly.pdbx_seq_one_letter_code
_entity_poly.pdbx_strand_id
1 'polypeptide(L)'
;RAVDLDAGARAVLLADGAVAPYDVLVLATGLQDTTAKKLGFAPGEEARAAALWEQLEPLLRSERADWTLFWRQLTAVAAAFPDPACADYADMTKVLLNEAEVAAGRPGASPFYKPAGEVDAGAWHRWLQAWREAHAEAAAARGGGGSSDGEEGFAVAEVMRRANPKYVLREWMLVECYTRAAAGDEGMVHELLGLVRSPYEEGTAEQHARYYRRAPEEALTAGGTAFMS
;
A
#
# COMPACT_ATOMS: atom_id res chain seq x y z
N ARG A 1 -30.27 -4.63 6.91
CA ARG A 1 -30.93 -3.63 7.80
C ARG A 1 -30.20 -3.63 9.14
N ALA A 2 -29.83 -2.48 9.70
CA ALA A 2 -29.21 -2.44 11.03
C ALA A 2 -30.26 -2.76 12.10
N VAL A 3 -29.90 -3.60 13.06
CA VAL A 3 -30.73 -3.98 14.20
C VAL A 3 -29.89 -3.80 15.45
N ASP A 4 -30.45 -3.10 16.44
CA ASP A 4 -29.84 -3.00 17.76
C ASP A 4 -30.13 -4.29 18.53
N LEU A 5 -29.08 -4.93 19.04
CA LEU A 5 -29.18 -6.04 19.97
C LEU A 5 -29.07 -5.52 21.41
N ASP A 6 -29.69 -6.24 22.36
CA ASP A 6 -29.57 -5.93 23.78
C ASP A 6 -28.09 -5.87 24.19
N ALA A 7 -27.74 -4.89 25.03
CA ALA A 7 -26.39 -4.51 25.45
C ALA A 7 -25.57 -3.61 24.49
N GLY A 8 -26.19 -2.99 23.49
CA GLY A 8 -25.55 -1.94 22.67
C GLY A 8 -24.66 -2.46 21.53
N ALA A 9 -24.72 -3.76 21.25
CA ALA A 9 -24.13 -4.35 20.07
C ALA A 9 -25.02 -4.06 18.85
N ARG A 10 -24.42 -3.54 17.77
CA ARG A 10 -25.09 -3.40 16.48
C ARG A 10 -24.92 -4.68 15.68
N ALA A 11 -25.95 -5.08 14.95
CA ALA A 11 -25.87 -6.17 13.98
C ALA A 11 -26.50 -5.77 12.65
N VAL A 12 -26.08 -6.45 11.58
CA VAL A 12 -26.66 -6.28 10.24
C VAL A 12 -27.40 -7.55 9.87
N LEU A 13 -28.68 -7.41 9.54
CA LEU A 13 -29.44 -8.44 8.85
C LEU A 13 -29.02 -8.49 7.38
N LEU A 14 -28.48 -9.63 6.98
CA LEU A 14 -28.15 -10.01 5.60
C LEU A 14 -29.42 -10.39 4.83
N ALA A 15 -29.32 -10.46 3.49
CA ALA A 15 -30.45 -10.70 2.60
C ALA A 15 -31.07 -12.11 2.75
N ASP A 16 -30.30 -13.06 3.26
CA ASP A 16 -30.69 -14.45 3.57
C ASP A 16 -31.29 -14.62 4.98
N GLY A 17 -31.40 -13.53 5.75
CA GLY A 17 -31.90 -13.53 7.12
C GLY A 17 -30.85 -13.82 8.18
N ALA A 18 -29.58 -14.05 7.81
CA ALA A 18 -28.50 -14.18 8.77
C ALA A 18 -28.20 -12.84 9.48
N VAL A 19 -27.85 -12.93 10.76
CA VAL A 19 -27.49 -11.77 11.60
C VAL A 19 -25.98 -11.80 11.79
N ALA A 20 -25.28 -10.83 11.20
CA ALA A 20 -23.84 -10.66 11.39
C ALA A 20 -23.55 -9.53 12.39
N PRO A 21 -22.57 -9.70 13.30
CA PRO A 21 -22.08 -8.60 14.14
C PRO A 21 -21.63 -7.42 13.25
N TYR A 22 -22.06 -6.21 13.60
CA TYR A 22 -21.82 -5.02 12.78
C TYR A 22 -20.32 -4.68 12.66
N ASP A 23 -19.56 -4.92 13.71
CA ASP A 23 -18.09 -4.83 13.74
C ASP A 23 -17.43 -5.80 12.77
N VAL A 24 -17.84 -7.07 12.76
CA VAL A 24 -17.32 -8.09 11.83
C VAL A 24 -17.66 -7.72 10.39
N LEU A 25 -18.88 -7.26 10.14
CA LEU A 25 -19.30 -6.85 8.79
C LEU A 25 -18.58 -5.59 8.32
N VAL A 26 -18.51 -4.54 9.13
CA VAL A 26 -17.85 -3.28 8.74
C VAL A 26 -16.34 -3.48 8.56
N LEU A 27 -15.70 -4.28 9.40
CA LEU A 27 -14.28 -4.62 9.25
C LEU A 27 -14.05 -5.44 7.98
N ALA A 28 -14.84 -6.48 7.72
CA ALA A 28 -14.69 -7.29 6.52
C ALA A 28 -14.96 -6.52 5.23
N THR A 29 -16.07 -5.77 5.19
CA THR A 29 -16.50 -5.01 3.99
C THR A 29 -15.60 -3.80 3.75
N GLY A 30 -15.22 -3.08 4.81
CA GLY A 30 -14.34 -1.92 4.72
C GLY A 30 -12.90 -2.28 4.34
N LEU A 31 -12.40 -3.43 4.81
CA LEU A 31 -11.10 -3.96 4.39
C LEU A 31 -11.09 -4.34 2.91
N GLN A 32 -12.14 -5.00 2.43
CA GLN A 32 -12.27 -5.39 1.03
C GLN A 32 -12.32 -4.19 0.08
N ASP A 33 -13.13 -3.18 0.39
CA ASP A 33 -13.22 -1.93 -0.39
C ASP A 33 -11.88 -1.16 -0.37
N THR A 34 -11.21 -1.11 0.78
CA THR A 34 -9.90 -0.45 0.90
C THR A 34 -8.85 -1.18 0.06
N THR A 35 -8.76 -2.50 0.16
CA THR A 35 -7.79 -3.32 -0.58
C THR A 35 -8.01 -3.22 -2.09
N ALA A 36 -9.26 -3.20 -2.56
CA ALA A 36 -9.58 -3.01 -3.97
C ALA A 36 -9.02 -1.69 -4.51
N LYS A 37 -9.27 -0.58 -3.80
CA LYS A 37 -8.74 0.75 -4.17
C LYS A 37 -7.21 0.80 -4.17
N LYS A 38 -6.58 0.18 -3.17
CA LYS A 38 -5.11 0.11 -3.06
C LYS A 38 -4.46 -0.68 -4.21
N LEU A 39 -5.17 -1.69 -4.72
CA LEU A 39 -4.78 -2.49 -5.89
C LEU A 39 -5.17 -1.85 -7.23
N GLY A 40 -5.92 -0.74 -7.20
CA GLY A 40 -6.32 0.03 -8.38
C GLY A 40 -7.62 -0.40 -9.03
N PHE A 41 -8.43 -1.23 -8.38
CA PHE A 41 -9.70 -1.70 -8.91
C PHE A 41 -10.83 -0.68 -8.72
N ALA A 42 -11.83 -0.73 -9.61
CA ALA A 42 -13.04 0.08 -9.50
C ALA A 42 -14.01 -0.50 -8.45
N PRO A 43 -15.00 0.28 -7.97
CA PRO A 43 -16.06 -0.25 -7.12
C PRO A 43 -16.81 -1.42 -7.81
N GLY A 44 -17.12 -2.48 -7.06
CA GLY A 44 -17.75 -3.70 -7.59
C GLY A 44 -16.77 -4.80 -8.01
N GLU A 45 -15.47 -4.59 -7.85
CA GLU A 45 -14.41 -5.55 -8.18
C GLU A 45 -13.73 -6.15 -6.93
N GLU A 46 -14.36 -6.06 -5.77
CA GLU A 46 -13.80 -6.45 -4.47
C GLU A 46 -13.44 -7.93 -4.41
N ALA A 47 -14.15 -8.78 -5.17
CA ALA A 47 -13.84 -10.21 -5.27
C ALA A 47 -12.47 -10.47 -5.91
N ARG A 48 -12.09 -9.70 -6.94
CA ARG A 48 -10.75 -9.80 -7.58
C ARG A 48 -9.67 -9.38 -6.59
N ALA A 49 -9.91 -8.28 -5.88
CA ALA A 49 -9.01 -7.78 -4.86
C ALA A 49 -8.82 -8.78 -3.71
N ALA A 50 -9.88 -9.44 -3.26
CA ALA A 50 -9.83 -10.46 -2.22
C ALA A 50 -8.99 -11.67 -2.64
N ALA A 51 -9.16 -12.17 -3.87
CA ALA A 51 -8.39 -13.30 -4.38
C ALA A 51 -6.88 -12.98 -4.50
N LEU A 52 -6.54 -11.75 -4.88
CA LEU A 52 -5.15 -11.28 -4.91
C LEU A 52 -4.58 -11.07 -3.51
N TRP A 53 -5.40 -10.62 -2.56
CA TRP A 53 -5.00 -10.42 -1.18
C TRP A 53 -4.60 -11.72 -0.47
N GLU A 54 -5.34 -12.82 -0.70
CA GLU A 54 -5.02 -14.14 -0.14
C GLU A 54 -3.62 -14.63 -0.55
N GLN A 55 -3.16 -14.23 -1.73
CA GLN A 55 -1.81 -14.54 -2.23
C GLN A 55 -0.77 -13.52 -1.73
N LEU A 56 -1.14 -12.25 -1.67
CA LEU A 56 -0.24 -11.14 -1.31
C LEU A 56 0.15 -11.16 0.16
N GLU A 57 -0.81 -11.36 1.06
CA GLU A 57 -0.62 -11.20 2.50
C GLU A 57 0.44 -12.16 3.09
N PRO A 58 0.48 -13.45 2.69
CA PRO A 58 1.58 -14.34 3.08
C PRO A 58 2.95 -13.88 2.57
N LEU A 59 3.04 -13.35 1.35
CA LEU A 59 4.30 -12.84 0.79
C LEU A 59 4.81 -11.65 1.60
N LEU A 60 3.97 -10.64 1.82
CA LEU A 60 4.32 -9.46 2.61
C LEU A 60 4.77 -9.81 4.03
N ARG A 61 4.08 -10.76 4.66
CA ARG A 61 4.45 -11.26 6.00
C ARG A 61 5.81 -11.96 5.97
N SER A 62 6.00 -12.89 5.04
CA SER A 62 7.21 -13.72 4.98
C SER A 62 8.46 -12.90 4.68
N GLU A 63 8.32 -11.80 3.95
CA GLU A 63 9.41 -10.91 3.57
C GLU A 63 9.59 -9.70 4.48
N ARG A 64 8.74 -9.59 5.51
CA ARG A 64 8.70 -8.43 6.40
C ARG A 64 8.64 -7.15 5.58
N ALA A 65 7.59 -7.01 4.76
CA ALA A 65 7.39 -5.81 3.97
C ALA A 65 6.89 -4.65 4.86
N ASP A 66 7.37 -3.45 4.55
CA ASP A 66 6.77 -2.22 5.02
C ASP A 66 5.49 -1.96 4.22
N TRP A 67 4.35 -1.96 4.90
CA TRP A 67 3.04 -1.86 4.26
C TRP A 67 2.86 -0.58 3.44
N THR A 68 3.18 0.58 4.01
CA THR A 68 2.97 1.87 3.33
C THR A 68 3.88 2.01 2.11
N LEU A 69 5.17 1.65 2.27
CA LEU A 69 6.12 1.71 1.16
C LEU A 69 5.78 0.69 0.09
N PHE A 70 5.38 -0.53 0.44
CA PHE A 70 4.97 -1.54 -0.53
C PHE A 70 3.82 -1.03 -1.40
N TRP A 71 2.74 -0.54 -0.79
CA TRP A 71 1.58 -0.04 -1.53
C TRP A 71 1.93 1.15 -2.42
N ARG A 72 2.78 2.06 -1.93
CA ARG A 72 3.23 3.19 -2.74
C ARG A 72 4.14 2.75 -3.87
N GLN A 73 5.01 1.77 -3.65
CA GLN A 73 5.89 1.25 -4.68
C GLN A 73 5.14 0.44 -5.73
N LEU A 74 4.09 -0.30 -5.35
CA LEU A 74 3.17 -0.94 -6.30
C LEU A 74 2.46 0.10 -7.19
N THR A 75 2.14 1.27 -6.64
CA THR A 75 1.62 2.40 -7.43
C THR A 75 2.65 2.89 -8.46
N ALA A 76 3.94 2.92 -8.10
CA ALA A 76 5.02 3.26 -9.04
C ALA A 76 5.16 2.21 -10.15
N VAL A 77 4.94 0.91 -9.85
CA VAL A 77 4.87 -0.15 -10.87
C VAL A 77 3.73 0.13 -11.86
N ALA A 78 2.52 0.43 -11.37
CA ALA A 78 1.39 0.76 -12.24
C ALA A 78 1.68 1.98 -13.15
N ALA A 79 2.35 3.00 -12.62
CA ALA A 79 2.71 4.20 -13.38
C ALA A 79 3.82 3.96 -14.41
N ALA A 80 4.82 3.13 -14.09
CA ALA A 80 5.93 2.80 -14.98
C ALA A 80 5.51 1.85 -16.11
N PHE A 81 4.53 0.98 -15.84
CA PHE A 81 4.00 0.00 -16.78
C PHE A 81 2.48 0.21 -16.92
N PRO A 82 2.04 1.24 -17.66
CA PRO A 82 0.61 1.54 -17.79
C PRO A 82 -0.13 0.42 -18.54
N ASP A 83 0.44 -0.14 -19.60
CA ASP A 83 -0.22 -1.18 -20.42
C ASP A 83 -0.46 -2.49 -19.63
N PRO A 84 -1.71 -2.89 -19.33
CA PRO A 84 -2.03 -4.12 -18.59
C PRO A 84 -1.50 -5.39 -19.26
N ALA A 85 -1.30 -5.40 -20.58
CA ALA A 85 -0.74 -6.53 -21.32
C ALA A 85 0.79 -6.62 -21.25
N CYS A 86 1.47 -5.62 -20.67
CA CYS A 86 2.92 -5.67 -20.49
C CYS A 86 3.31 -6.83 -19.57
N ALA A 87 4.06 -7.78 -20.12
CA ALA A 87 4.53 -8.97 -19.41
C ALA A 87 5.97 -8.84 -18.88
N ASP A 88 6.49 -7.61 -18.71
CA ASP A 88 7.84 -7.36 -18.18
C ASP A 88 7.86 -7.42 -16.64
N TYR A 89 7.46 -8.58 -16.11
CA TYR A 89 7.39 -8.80 -14.68
C TYR A 89 8.75 -8.76 -13.99
N ALA A 90 9.84 -8.99 -14.74
CA ALA A 90 11.19 -8.84 -14.22
C ALA A 90 11.49 -7.38 -13.88
N ASP A 91 11.26 -6.45 -14.82
CA ASP A 91 11.49 -5.02 -14.56
C ASP A 91 10.44 -4.44 -13.60
N MET A 92 9.19 -4.91 -13.62
CA MET A 92 8.21 -4.59 -12.58
C MET A 92 8.69 -4.97 -11.18
N THR A 93 9.32 -6.14 -11.03
CA THR A 93 9.87 -6.58 -9.75
C THR A 93 11.01 -5.66 -9.28
N LYS A 94 11.88 -5.21 -10.19
CA LYS A 94 12.94 -4.24 -9.86
C LYS A 94 12.36 -2.90 -9.39
N VAL A 95 11.29 -2.44 -10.03
CA VAL A 95 10.56 -1.24 -9.60
C VAL A 95 9.91 -1.49 -8.25
N LEU A 96 9.25 -2.63 -8.02
CA LEU A 96 8.63 -2.98 -6.74
C LEU A 96 9.65 -3.04 -5.60
N LEU A 97 10.86 -3.53 -5.87
CA LEU A 97 11.96 -3.59 -4.91
C LEU A 97 12.70 -2.24 -4.76
N ASN A 98 12.36 -1.25 -5.57
CA ASN A 98 13.03 0.04 -5.65
C ASN A 98 14.56 -0.09 -5.84
N GLU A 99 14.99 -1.01 -6.70
CA GLU A 99 16.40 -1.36 -6.89
C GLU A 99 17.25 -0.17 -7.33
N ALA A 100 16.69 0.76 -8.09
CA ALA A 100 17.41 1.95 -8.56
C ALA A 100 17.90 2.82 -7.39
N GLU A 101 17.05 3.07 -6.39
CA GLU A 101 17.43 3.88 -5.23
C GLU A 101 18.30 3.08 -4.24
N VAL A 102 18.11 1.76 -4.16
CA VAL A 102 19.00 0.88 -3.40
C VAL A 102 20.41 0.90 -4.01
N ALA A 103 20.53 0.80 -5.33
CA ALA A 103 21.80 0.88 -6.06
C ALA A 103 22.46 2.26 -5.94
N ALA A 104 21.66 3.32 -5.81
CA ALA A 104 22.14 4.68 -5.49
C ALA A 104 22.57 4.84 -4.01
N GLY A 105 22.49 3.79 -3.19
CA GLY A 105 22.93 3.80 -1.79
C GLY A 105 21.94 4.46 -0.84
N ARG A 106 20.68 4.65 -1.24
CA ARG A 106 19.66 5.28 -0.38
C ARG A 106 19.24 4.31 0.73
N PRO A 107 19.47 4.63 2.02
CA PRO A 107 19.19 3.69 3.11
C PRO A 107 17.69 3.44 3.27
N GLY A 108 17.30 2.16 3.39
CA GLY A 108 15.90 1.76 3.61
C GLY A 108 14.97 2.09 2.44
N ALA A 109 15.48 2.21 1.21
CA ALA A 109 14.73 2.62 0.04
C ALA A 109 13.80 1.53 -0.54
N SER A 110 14.22 0.26 -0.48
CA SER A 110 13.35 -0.87 -0.79
C SER A 110 12.19 -0.91 0.21
N PRO A 111 11.01 -1.47 -0.11
CA PRO A 111 9.95 -1.67 0.88
C PRO A 111 10.15 -2.92 1.76
N PHE A 112 11.10 -3.81 1.45
CA PHE A 112 11.28 -5.07 2.17
C PHE A 112 12.47 -5.04 3.12
N TYR A 113 12.29 -5.50 4.37
CA TYR A 113 13.41 -5.60 5.32
C TYR A 113 14.40 -6.72 4.95
N LYS A 114 13.98 -7.72 4.17
CA LYS A 114 14.90 -8.69 3.58
C LYS A 114 15.81 -8.03 2.52
N PRO A 115 17.09 -8.43 2.43
CA PRO A 115 17.93 -8.06 1.30
C PRO A 115 17.32 -8.50 -0.04
N ALA A 116 17.51 -7.71 -1.11
CA ALA A 116 16.91 -7.99 -2.41
C ALA A 116 17.24 -9.39 -2.96
N GLY A 117 18.43 -9.94 -2.66
CA GLY A 117 18.82 -11.29 -3.06
C GLY A 117 18.13 -12.43 -2.29
N GLU A 118 17.42 -12.12 -1.19
CA GLU A 118 16.68 -13.08 -0.35
C GLU A 118 15.16 -12.99 -0.56
N VAL A 119 14.71 -12.02 -1.34
CA VAL A 119 13.31 -11.87 -1.77
C VAL A 119 13.02 -12.91 -2.85
N ASP A 120 11.87 -13.58 -2.76
CA ASP A 120 11.49 -14.59 -3.76
C ASP A 120 10.97 -13.89 -5.02
N ALA A 121 11.89 -13.51 -5.91
CA ALA A 121 11.57 -12.88 -7.18
C ALA A 121 10.59 -13.71 -8.02
N GLY A 122 10.63 -15.05 -7.91
CA GLY A 122 9.69 -15.92 -8.61
C GLY A 122 8.27 -15.82 -8.04
N ALA A 123 8.12 -15.72 -6.73
CA ALA A 123 6.83 -15.48 -6.08
C ALA A 123 6.25 -14.11 -6.46
N TRP A 124 7.07 -13.05 -6.45
CA TRP A 124 6.64 -11.72 -6.88
C TRP A 124 6.26 -11.67 -8.35
N HIS A 125 7.04 -12.31 -9.22
CA HIS A 125 6.69 -12.43 -10.63
C HIS A 125 5.32 -13.05 -10.82
N ARG A 126 5.05 -14.20 -10.17
CA ARG A 126 3.74 -14.88 -10.25
C ARG A 126 2.61 -14.00 -9.72
N TRP A 127 2.83 -13.31 -8.61
CA TRP A 127 1.81 -12.46 -8.02
C TRP A 127 1.54 -11.21 -8.88
N LEU A 128 2.58 -10.55 -9.40
CA LEU A 128 2.46 -9.42 -10.31
C LEU A 128 1.73 -9.84 -11.59
N GLN A 129 2.06 -11.01 -12.14
CA GLN A 129 1.33 -11.58 -13.28
C GLN A 129 -0.17 -11.72 -12.97
N ALA A 130 -0.52 -12.37 -11.86
CA ALA A 130 -1.93 -12.52 -11.47
C ALA A 130 -2.64 -11.16 -11.29
N TRP A 131 -1.94 -10.17 -10.73
CA TRP A 131 -2.48 -8.80 -10.57
C TRP A 131 -2.72 -8.11 -11.93
N ARG A 132 -1.81 -8.25 -12.89
CA ARG A 132 -1.97 -7.68 -14.24
C ARG A 132 -3.08 -8.38 -15.02
N GLU A 133 -3.15 -9.70 -14.96
CA GLU A 133 -4.23 -10.49 -15.58
C GLU A 133 -5.61 -10.08 -15.03
N ALA A 134 -5.74 -9.90 -13.72
CA ALA A 134 -6.98 -9.42 -13.10
C ALA A 134 -7.40 -8.03 -13.61
N HIS A 135 -6.45 -7.12 -13.86
CA HIS A 135 -6.71 -5.81 -14.46
C HIS A 135 -7.11 -5.90 -15.93
N ALA A 136 -6.46 -6.77 -16.71
CA ALA A 136 -6.83 -7.01 -18.11
C ALA A 136 -8.25 -7.60 -18.22
N GLU A 137 -8.61 -8.56 -17.36
CA GLU A 137 -9.96 -9.12 -17.28
C GLU A 137 -11.00 -8.08 -16.88
N ALA A 138 -10.67 -7.21 -15.91
CA ALA A 138 -11.50 -6.09 -15.50
C ALA A 138 -11.77 -5.12 -16.66
N ALA A 139 -10.74 -4.77 -17.43
CA ALA A 139 -10.84 -3.92 -18.61
C ALA A 139 -11.72 -4.54 -19.68
N ALA A 140 -11.52 -5.83 -19.98
CA ALA A 140 -12.32 -6.58 -20.94
C ALA A 140 -13.80 -6.65 -20.54
N ALA A 141 -14.09 -6.89 -19.25
CA ALA A 141 -15.46 -6.91 -18.72
C ALA A 141 -16.18 -5.56 -18.82
N ARG A 142 -15.43 -4.45 -18.77
CA ARG A 142 -15.96 -3.08 -18.94
C ARG A 142 -16.19 -2.68 -20.40
N GLY A 143 -15.95 -3.58 -21.36
CA GLY A 143 -16.18 -3.33 -22.80
C GLY A 143 -15.05 -2.52 -23.46
N GLY A 144 -13.86 -2.48 -22.86
CA GLY A 144 -12.70 -1.69 -23.25
C GLY A 144 -11.96 -2.20 -24.49
N GLY A 145 -12.65 -2.51 -25.58
CA GLY A 145 -12.03 -2.87 -26.87
C GLY A 145 -11.50 -1.68 -27.69
N GLY A 146 -11.31 -0.51 -27.09
CA GLY A 146 -11.00 0.71 -27.85
C GLY A 146 -10.38 1.89 -27.10
N SER A 147 -10.07 1.77 -25.80
CA SER A 147 -9.19 2.72 -25.12
C SER A 147 -7.76 2.43 -25.58
N SER A 148 -6.92 3.44 -25.78
CA SER A 148 -5.49 3.15 -25.90
C SER A 148 -5.04 2.51 -24.58
N ASP A 149 -4.45 1.31 -24.62
CA ASP A 149 -4.13 0.50 -23.42
C ASP A 149 -3.32 1.28 -22.36
N GLY A 150 -2.62 2.34 -22.79
CA GLY A 150 -1.90 3.27 -21.90
C GLY A 150 -2.79 4.19 -21.05
N GLU A 151 -3.89 4.73 -21.57
CA GLU A 151 -4.76 5.67 -20.83
C GLU A 151 -5.45 5.01 -19.62
N GLU A 152 -5.87 3.77 -19.80
CA GLU A 152 -6.45 2.96 -18.73
C GLU A 152 -5.42 2.63 -17.65
N GLY A 153 -4.20 2.29 -18.05
CA GLY A 153 -3.06 2.12 -17.16
C GLY A 153 -2.77 3.32 -16.27
N PHE A 154 -2.74 4.50 -16.87
CA PHE A 154 -2.56 5.76 -16.12
C PHE A 154 -3.73 6.03 -15.17
N ALA A 155 -4.96 5.63 -15.52
CA ALA A 155 -6.10 5.74 -14.63
C ALA A 155 -5.96 4.81 -13.41
N VAL A 156 -5.47 3.57 -13.59
CA VAL A 156 -5.19 2.64 -12.48
C VAL A 156 -4.14 3.23 -11.53
N ALA A 157 -3.03 3.76 -12.08
CA ALA A 157 -1.98 4.38 -11.27
C ALA A 157 -2.51 5.58 -10.45
N GLU A 158 -3.39 6.40 -11.02
CA GLU A 158 -3.98 7.55 -10.32
C GLU A 158 -4.96 7.12 -9.21
N VAL A 159 -5.77 6.07 -9.43
CA VAL A 159 -6.63 5.48 -8.39
C VAL A 159 -5.76 5.01 -7.22
N MET A 160 -4.71 4.26 -7.52
CA MET A 160 -3.78 3.76 -6.51
C MET A 160 -3.06 4.91 -5.79
N ARG A 161 -2.62 5.96 -6.49
CA ARG A 161 -1.95 7.13 -5.90
C ARG A 161 -2.81 7.82 -4.83
N ARG A 162 -4.12 7.88 -5.05
CA ARG A 162 -5.10 8.47 -4.10
C ARG A 162 -5.46 7.54 -2.94
N ALA A 163 -5.26 6.24 -3.08
CA ALA A 163 -5.53 5.24 -2.05
C ALA A 163 -4.28 4.85 -1.22
N ASN A 164 -3.09 5.10 -1.77
CA ASN A 164 -1.80 4.68 -1.21
C ASN A 164 -0.98 5.91 -0.79
N PRO A 165 -1.01 6.31 0.49
CA PRO A 165 -0.24 7.47 0.94
C PRO A 165 1.26 7.19 0.79
N LYS A 166 2.02 8.23 0.42
CA LYS A 166 3.49 8.19 0.40
C LYS A 166 4.07 8.42 1.78
N TYR A 167 3.43 9.27 2.59
CA TYR A 167 3.91 9.66 3.92
C TYR A 167 2.90 9.30 5.01
N VAL A 168 3.39 8.63 6.05
CA VAL A 168 2.69 8.35 7.30
C VAL A 168 3.60 8.72 8.47
N LEU A 169 3.03 9.16 9.59
CA LEU A 169 3.82 9.40 10.80
C LEU A 169 4.21 8.06 11.39
N ARG A 170 5.50 7.78 11.37
CA ARG A 170 6.06 6.58 11.98
C ARG A 170 6.66 6.92 13.32
N GLU A 171 6.66 5.95 14.22
CA GLU A 171 7.13 6.16 15.58
C GLU A 171 8.57 6.67 15.60
N TRP A 172 9.48 6.10 14.81
CA TRP A 172 10.86 6.58 14.74
C TRP A 172 11.00 8.05 14.30
N MET A 173 10.09 8.54 13.45
CA MET A 173 10.05 9.97 13.07
C MET A 173 9.55 10.82 14.22
N LEU A 174 8.55 10.33 14.96
CA LEU A 174 7.98 11.01 16.12
C LEU A 174 8.97 11.08 17.28
N VAL A 175 9.77 10.04 17.51
CA VAL A 175 10.83 10.01 18.51
C VAL A 175 11.83 11.14 18.31
N GLU A 176 12.34 11.29 17.09
CA GLU A 176 13.24 12.40 16.76
C GLU A 176 12.52 13.75 16.95
N CYS A 177 11.27 13.84 16.50
CA CYS A 177 10.46 15.06 16.54
C CYS A 177 10.22 15.56 17.97
N TYR A 178 9.67 14.74 18.87
CA TYR A 178 9.41 15.18 20.24
C TYR A 178 10.69 15.40 21.05
N THR A 179 11.78 14.70 20.72
CA THR A 179 13.09 14.91 21.35
C THR A 179 13.64 16.30 21.02
N ARG A 180 13.54 16.73 19.76
CA ARG A 180 13.92 18.10 19.35
C ARG A 180 13.00 19.16 19.94
N ALA A 181 11.69 18.91 19.93
CA ALA A 181 10.72 19.83 20.52
C ALA A 181 10.96 20.03 22.03
N ALA A 182 11.30 18.97 22.78
CA ALA A 182 11.66 19.08 24.19
C ALA A 182 12.92 19.92 24.44
N ALA A 183 13.82 20.02 23.46
CA ALA A 183 14.99 20.90 23.48
C ALA A 183 14.68 22.33 22.98
N GLY A 184 13.42 22.64 22.65
CA GLY A 184 12.96 23.95 22.18
C GLY A 184 13.01 24.14 20.65
N ASP A 185 13.28 23.09 19.88
CA ASP A 185 13.31 23.12 18.42
C ASP A 185 12.05 22.48 17.82
N GLU A 186 11.09 23.32 17.42
CA GLU A 186 9.82 22.90 16.83
C GLU A 186 9.86 22.71 15.31
N GLY A 187 11.04 22.87 14.67
CA GLY A 187 11.14 22.84 13.20
C GLY A 187 10.64 21.53 12.59
N MET A 188 10.97 20.39 13.22
CA MET A 188 10.53 19.07 12.77
C MET A 188 9.02 18.85 12.95
N VAL A 189 8.41 19.46 13.97
CA VAL A 189 6.96 19.39 14.19
C VAL A 189 6.23 19.99 13.00
N HIS A 190 6.63 21.18 12.56
CA HIS A 190 6.04 21.85 11.41
C HIS A 190 6.29 21.09 10.10
N GLU A 191 7.48 20.50 9.95
CA GLU A 191 7.85 19.69 8.78
C GLU A 191 6.96 18.44 8.66
N LEU A 192 6.83 17.65 9.73
CA LEU A 192 5.98 16.47 9.76
C LEU A 192 4.49 16.81 9.62
N LEU A 193 4.04 17.91 10.24
CA LEU A 193 2.67 18.40 10.07
C LEU A 193 2.37 18.77 8.62
N GLY A 194 3.34 19.33 7.90
CA GLY A 194 3.23 19.62 6.47
C GLY A 194 2.99 18.36 5.63
N LEU A 195 3.74 17.29 5.91
CA LEU A 195 3.63 16.02 5.20
C LEU A 195 2.25 15.36 5.36
N VAL A 196 1.73 15.32 6.59
CA VAL A 196 0.45 14.65 6.87
C VAL A 196 -0.77 15.41 6.40
N ARG A 197 -0.64 16.70 6.09
CA ARG A 197 -1.72 17.48 5.45
C ARG A 197 -1.98 17.03 4.01
N SER A 198 -0.96 16.49 3.35
CA SER A 198 -1.01 16.02 1.97
C SER A 198 -0.29 14.68 1.81
N PRO A 199 -0.74 13.61 2.49
CA PRO A 199 0.04 12.37 2.64
C PRO A 199 0.16 11.56 1.34
N TYR A 200 -0.65 11.86 0.32
CA TYR A 200 -0.67 11.20 -0.98
C TYR A 200 0.18 11.92 -2.06
N GLU A 201 0.63 13.14 -1.76
CA GLU A 201 1.45 13.94 -2.66
C GLU A 201 2.92 13.48 -2.63
N GLU A 202 3.66 13.81 -3.69
CA GLU A 202 5.06 13.35 -3.84
C GLU A 202 6.03 13.98 -2.82
N GLY A 203 5.70 15.17 -2.31
CA GLY A 203 6.60 15.96 -1.46
C GLY A 203 7.79 16.53 -2.22
N THR A 204 8.74 17.11 -1.49
CA THR A 204 10.03 17.58 -2.05
C THR A 204 11.06 16.47 -2.13
N ALA A 205 12.17 16.71 -2.84
CA ALA A 205 13.28 15.75 -2.92
C ALA A 205 13.91 15.47 -1.55
N GLU A 206 14.00 16.50 -0.69
CA GLU A 206 14.51 16.38 0.68
C GLU A 206 13.56 15.53 1.53
N GLN A 207 12.26 15.76 1.41
CA GLN A 207 11.24 14.98 2.13
C GLN A 207 11.24 13.51 1.68
N HIS A 208 11.37 13.25 0.38
CA HIS A 208 11.50 11.89 -0.15
C HIS A 208 12.73 11.20 0.43
N ALA A 209 13.89 11.84 0.36
CA ALA A 209 15.15 11.28 0.86
C ALA A 209 15.10 10.98 2.36
N ARG A 210 14.44 11.85 3.14
CA ARG A 210 14.38 11.74 4.60
C ARG A 210 13.28 10.79 5.09
N TYR A 211 12.09 10.82 4.50
CA TYR A 211 10.90 10.17 5.06
C TYR A 211 10.32 9.02 4.22
N TYR A 212 10.57 8.97 2.91
CA TYR A 212 10.11 7.86 2.06
C TYR A 212 11.06 6.65 2.17
N ARG A 213 11.25 6.16 3.39
CA ARG A 213 12.15 5.05 3.71
C ARG A 213 11.62 4.25 4.88
N ARG A 214 12.06 2.99 4.97
CA ARG A 214 11.79 2.12 6.12
C ARG A 214 12.36 2.71 7.40
N ALA A 215 11.75 2.30 8.52
CA ALA A 215 12.34 2.55 9.82
C ALA A 215 13.75 1.91 9.88
N PRO A 216 14.75 2.62 10.44
CA PRO A 216 16.05 2.03 10.72
C PRO A 216 15.92 0.77 11.60
N GLU A 217 16.80 -0.22 11.43
CA GLU A 217 16.72 -1.48 12.18
C GLU A 217 16.89 -1.26 13.69
N GLU A 218 17.69 -0.26 14.08
CA GLU A 218 17.88 0.15 15.47
C GLU A 218 16.56 0.62 16.10
N ALA A 219 15.72 1.30 15.31
CA ALA A 219 14.39 1.73 15.75
C ALA A 219 13.40 0.56 15.87
N LEU A 220 13.65 -0.60 15.26
CA LEU A 220 12.80 -1.78 15.43
C LEU A 220 13.11 -2.58 16.69
N THR A 221 14.27 -2.35 17.31
CA THR A 221 14.73 -3.09 18.51
C THR A 221 14.69 -2.26 19.78
N ALA A 222 14.62 -0.92 19.66
CA ALA A 222 14.40 -0.04 20.79
C ALA A 222 12.99 -0.26 21.41
N GLY A 223 12.95 -0.37 22.74
CA GLY A 223 11.71 -0.56 23.48
C GLY A 223 10.76 0.62 23.26
N GLY A 224 9.53 0.33 22.80
CA GLY A 224 8.49 1.33 22.52
C GLY A 224 8.35 1.71 21.04
N THR A 225 9.40 1.60 20.21
CA THR A 225 9.36 1.98 18.79
C THR A 225 9.04 0.84 17.82
N ALA A 226 9.13 -0.41 18.28
CA ALA A 226 8.88 -1.61 17.48
C ALA A 226 7.40 -1.84 17.10
N PHE A 227 6.45 -1.31 17.88
CA PHE A 227 5.03 -1.65 17.75
C PHE A 227 4.25 -0.84 16.69
N MET A 228 4.85 0.21 16.12
CA MET A 228 4.21 1.10 15.12
C MET A 228 5.13 1.47 13.94
N SER A 229 6.17 0.68 13.67
CA SER A 229 7.18 0.95 12.63
C SER A 229 7.00 0.09 11.38
#